data_AF-A0A1S3DSS8-F1
#
_entry.id   AF-A0A1S3DSS8-F1
#
_cell.length_a   1.000
_cell.length_b   1.000
_cell.length_c   1.000
_cell.angle_alpha   90.00
_cell.angle_beta   90.00
_cell.angle_gamma   90.00
#
_symmetry.space_group_name_H-M   'P 1'
#
loop_
_entity.id
_entity.type
_entity.pdbx_description
1 polymer ?
#
loop_
_entity_poly.entity_id
_entity_poly.type
_entity_poly.pdbx_seq_one_letter_code
_entity_poly.pdbx_strand_id
1 'polypeptide(L)'
;SDVTILRQINRLNDDGSYTFGYEAADGSFKIETRDVEGNVKGMFGFVDENGELKRISYSARNGTGFQASGTIATPVENARLNPSYTTVKPPAHHPFLKRPILILK
;
A
#
# COMPACT_ATOMS: atom_id res chain seq x y z
N SER A 1 15.48 16.19 -4.13
CA SER A 1 15.81 15.89 -2.73
C SER A 1 15.37 14.47 -2.48
N ASP A 2 16.28 13.56 -2.13
CA ASP A 2 15.90 12.21 -1.74
C ASP A 2 15.26 12.24 -0.34
N VAL A 3 14.17 11.50 -0.16
CA VAL A 3 13.54 11.34 1.16
C VAL A 3 14.25 10.21 1.89
N THR A 4 14.73 10.51 3.11
CA THR A 4 15.46 9.53 3.93
C THR A 4 14.49 8.52 4.56
N ILE A 5 14.84 7.23 4.53
CA ILE A 5 14.13 6.19 5.28
C ILE A 5 14.68 6.13 6.70
N LEU A 6 13.83 6.37 7.69
CA LEU A 6 14.18 6.37 9.11
C LEU A 6 14.11 4.95 9.70
N ARG A 7 13.11 4.17 9.29
CA ARG A 7 12.89 2.81 9.79
C ARG A 7 12.40 1.91 8.67
N GLN A 8 12.73 0.62 8.75
CA GLN A 8 12.29 -0.37 7.79
C GLN A 8 12.04 -1.72 8.47
N ILE A 9 11.06 -2.47 7.94
CA ILE A 9 10.80 -3.87 8.23
C ILE A 9 10.90 -4.62 6.91
N ASN A 10 11.70 -5.69 6.88
CA ASN A 10 11.74 -6.64 5.78
C ASN A 10 11.86 -8.05 6.35
N ARG A 11 10.71 -8.69 6.61
CA ARG A 11 10.63 -10.04 7.14
C ARG A 11 9.94 -10.93 6.12
N LEU A 12 10.63 -11.98 5.69
CA LEU A 12 10.11 -13.02 4.82
C LEU A 12 10.28 -14.36 5.54
N ASN A 13 9.22 -15.16 5.57
CA ASN A 13 9.23 -16.49 6.15
C ASN A 13 9.25 -17.55 5.02
N ASP A 14 9.72 -18.76 5.33
CA ASP A 14 9.83 -19.86 4.37
C ASP A 14 8.47 -20.33 3.81
N ASP A 15 7.39 -20.12 4.56
CA ASP A 15 6.01 -20.43 4.17
C ASP A 15 5.40 -19.39 3.20
N GLY A 16 6.16 -18.38 2.81
CA GLY A 16 5.72 -17.32 1.90
C GLY A 16 4.92 -16.20 2.54
N SER A 17 4.68 -16.27 3.86
CA SER A 17 4.19 -15.12 4.63
C SER A 17 5.29 -14.07 4.78
N TYR A 18 4.90 -12.80 4.85
CA TYR A 18 5.85 -11.70 4.99
C TYR A 18 5.28 -10.53 5.79
N THR A 19 6.19 -9.69 6.29
CA THR A 19 5.89 -8.33 6.70
C THR A 19 6.91 -7.38 6.10
N PHE A 20 6.41 -6.36 5.41
CA PHE A 20 7.21 -5.27 4.88
C PHE A 20 6.70 -3.94 5.42
N GLY A 21 7.59 -3.00 5.70
CA GLY A 21 7.19 -1.64 6.03
C GLY A 21 8.35 -0.67 6.06
N TYR A 22 8.02 0.62 6.04
CA TYR A 22 8.97 1.71 6.19
C TYR A 22 8.33 2.91 6.89
N GLU A 23 9.18 3.75 7.46
CA GLU A 23 8.88 5.11 7.92
C GLU A 23 9.92 6.05 7.32
N ALA A 24 9.48 7.12 6.67
CA ALA A 24 10.32 8.07 5.98
C ALA A 24 10.34 9.44 6.70
N ALA A 25 11.39 10.22 6.46
CA ALA A 25 11.62 11.51 7.11
C ALA A 25 10.59 12.59 6.77
N ASP A 26 9.84 12.42 5.68
CA ASP A 26 8.72 13.29 5.29
C ASP A 26 7.39 12.91 5.96
N GLY A 27 7.40 11.94 6.88
CA GLY A 27 6.22 11.44 7.58
C GLY A 27 5.41 10.41 6.80
N SER A 28 5.81 10.06 5.56
CA SER A 28 5.19 8.96 4.83
C SER A 28 5.60 7.60 5.41
N PHE A 29 4.68 6.65 5.38
CA PHE A 29 4.93 5.30 5.89
C PHE A 29 4.08 4.25 5.19
N LYS A 30 4.52 2.99 5.26
CA LYS A 30 3.71 1.82 4.90
C LYS A 30 4.03 0.66 5.84
N ILE A 31 3.03 -0.15 6.16
CA ILE A 31 3.21 -1.47 6.73
C ILE A 31 2.23 -2.44 6.08
N GLU A 32 2.70 -3.62 5.71
CA GLU A 32 1.94 -4.65 5.03
C GLU A 32 2.36 -6.02 5.56
N THR A 33 1.38 -6.89 5.79
CA THR A 33 1.58 -8.29 6.13
C THR A 33 0.76 -9.15 5.20
N ARG A 34 1.37 -10.23 4.73
CA ARG A 34 0.70 -11.32 4.02
C ARG A 34 0.80 -12.58 4.84
N ASP A 35 -0.32 -13.26 5.05
CA ASP A 35 -0.35 -14.58 5.69
C ASP A 35 -0.14 -15.72 4.66
N VAL A 36 -0.04 -16.95 5.16
CA VAL A 36 0.18 -18.16 4.35
C VAL A 36 -0.97 -18.46 3.39
N GLU A 37 -2.18 -17.97 3.68
CA GLU A 37 -3.35 -18.10 2.81
C GLU A 37 -3.34 -17.06 1.68
N GLY A 38 -2.39 -16.13 1.73
CA GLY A 38 -2.26 -15.04 0.77
C GLY A 38 -3.18 -13.86 1.06
N ASN A 39 -3.82 -13.82 2.23
CA ASN A 39 -4.53 -12.62 2.66
C ASN A 39 -3.51 -11.53 2.98
N VAL A 40 -3.78 -10.32 2.50
CA VAL A 40 -2.95 -9.14 2.75
C VAL A 40 -3.70 -8.18 3.66
N LYS A 41 -3.01 -7.60 4.62
CA LYS A 41 -3.48 -6.47 5.43
C LYS A 41 -2.37 -5.44 5.53
N GLY A 42 -2.72 -4.16 5.47
CA GLY A 42 -1.74 -3.13 5.67
C GLY A 42 -2.36 -1.77 5.87
N MET A 43 -1.48 -0.80 6.05
CA MET A 43 -1.80 0.60 6.13
C MET A 43 -0.68 1.40 5.47
N PHE A 44 -1.04 2.45 4.76
CA PHE A 44 -0.09 3.49 4.38
C PHE A 44 -0.56 4.84 4.88
N GLY A 45 0.36 5.78 5.00
CA GLY A 45 0.04 7.15 5.32
C GLY A 45 0.98 8.14 4.66
N PHE A 46 0.48 9.36 4.51
CA PHE A 46 1.17 10.50 3.90
C PHE A 46 0.68 11.78 4.56
N VAL A 47 1.53 12.80 4.57
CA VAL A 47 1.18 14.14 5.03
C VAL A 47 0.58 14.91 3.86
N ASP A 48 -0.62 15.47 4.04
CA ASP A 48 -1.29 16.27 2.99
C ASP A 48 -0.76 17.72 2.95
N GLU A 49 -1.30 18.52 2.03
CA GLU A 49 -0.92 19.92 1.83
C GLU A 49 -1.13 20.80 3.07
N ASN A 50 -2.01 20.40 3.99
CA ASN A 50 -2.27 21.09 5.25
C ASN A 50 -1.35 20.63 6.39
N GLY A 51 -0.42 19.70 6.12
CA GLY A 51 0.41 19.08 7.14
C GLY A 51 -0.30 17.98 7.94
N GLU A 52 -1.47 17.52 7.50
CA GLU A 52 -2.24 16.49 8.21
C GLU A 52 -1.88 15.09 7.72
N LEU A 53 -1.58 14.19 8.65
CA LEU A 53 -1.30 12.79 8.34
C LEU A 53 -2.58 12.03 7.97
N LYS A 54 -2.73 11.72 6.67
CA LYS A 54 -3.77 10.82 6.14
C LYS A 54 -3.33 9.37 6.28
N ARG A 55 -4.28 8.49 6.60
CA ARG A 55 -4.04 7.05 6.78
C ARG A 55 -5.10 6.25 6.05
N ILE A 56 -4.66 5.25 5.30
CA ILE A 56 -5.52 4.30 4.59
C ILE A 56 -5.14 2.90 5.02
N SER A 57 -6.06 2.24 5.71
CA SER A 57 -6.00 0.82 6.00
C SER A 57 -6.60 0.05 4.85
N TYR A 58 -6.00 -1.09 4.50
CA TYR A 58 -6.51 -1.95 3.45
C TYR A 58 -6.35 -3.43 3.80
N SER A 59 -7.18 -4.24 3.16
CA SER A 59 -7.07 -5.69 3.18
C SER A 59 -7.43 -6.28 1.83
N ALA A 60 -6.86 -7.42 1.51
CA ALA A 60 -7.23 -8.22 0.36
C ALA A 60 -7.31 -9.69 0.76
N ARG A 61 -8.41 -10.36 0.42
CA ARG A 61 -8.61 -11.78 0.71
C ARG A 61 -9.24 -12.48 -0.48
N ASN A 62 -9.09 -13.81 -0.53
CA ASN A 62 -9.86 -14.62 -1.44
C ASN A 62 -11.37 -14.47 -1.12
N GLY A 63 -12.20 -14.36 -2.16
CA GLY A 63 -13.67 -14.21 -2.02
C GLY A 63 -14.17 -12.80 -1.72
N THR A 64 -13.40 -11.93 -1.03
CA THR A 64 -13.83 -10.54 -0.75
C THR A 64 -13.12 -9.48 -1.59
N GLY A 65 -12.02 -9.85 -2.27
CA GLY A 65 -11.22 -8.90 -3.03
C GLY A 65 -10.55 -7.84 -2.14
N PHE A 66 -10.21 -6.71 -2.74
CA PHE A 66 -9.58 -5.57 -2.07
C PHE A 66 -10.62 -4.68 -1.39
N GLN A 67 -10.33 -4.28 -0.15
CA GLN A 67 -11.13 -3.36 0.65
C GLN A 67 -10.19 -2.33 1.28
N ALA A 68 -10.56 -1.05 1.24
CA ALA A 68 -9.81 0.02 1.87
C ALA A 68 -10.74 0.94 2.67
N SER A 69 -10.21 1.51 3.75
CA SER A 69 -10.91 2.43 4.63
C SER A 69 -9.94 3.43 5.23
N GLY A 70 -10.36 4.68 5.39
CA GLY A 70 -9.58 5.71 6.04
C GLY A 70 -10.07 7.10 5.68
N THR A 71 -9.41 8.10 6.26
CA THR A 71 -9.82 9.50 6.12
C THR A 71 -9.19 10.07 4.86
N ILE A 72 -9.90 10.01 3.73
CA ILE A 72 -9.66 10.91 2.60
C ILE A 72 -10.79 11.92 2.65
N ALA A 73 -10.53 13.13 3.14
CA ALA A 73 -11.50 14.21 3.02
C ALA A 73 -11.48 14.70 1.57
N THR A 74 -12.28 14.09 0.69
CA THR A 74 -12.56 14.65 -0.64
C THR A 74 -13.82 15.50 -0.56
N PRO A 75 -13.79 16.81 -0.86
CA PRO A 75 -15.00 17.58 -1.10
C PRO A 75 -15.37 17.48 -2.58
N VAL A 76 -15.89 16.34 -3.05
CA VAL A 76 -16.74 16.29 -4.28
C VAL A 76 -17.52 14.97 -4.36
N GLU A 77 -18.80 15.09 -4.02
CA GLU A 77 -19.96 14.58 -4.75
C GLU A 77 -19.84 13.27 -5.57
N ASN A 78 -20.55 12.24 -5.12
CA ASN A 78 -21.23 11.22 -5.93
C ASN A 78 -20.49 10.67 -7.17
N ALA A 79 -19.32 10.07 -7.00
CA ALA A 79 -18.84 9.06 -7.94
C ALA A 79 -18.98 7.69 -7.31
N ARG A 80 -19.90 6.86 -7.83
CA ARG A 80 -19.82 5.41 -7.67
C ARG A 80 -18.39 5.02 -8.07
N LEU A 81 -17.54 4.70 -7.10
CA LEU A 81 -16.19 4.24 -7.37
C LEU A 81 -16.32 2.93 -8.15
N ASN A 82 -16.24 2.99 -9.48
CA ASN A 82 -15.83 1.86 -10.30
C ASN A 82 -14.30 1.82 -10.15
N PRO A 83 -13.72 0.91 -9.36
CA PRO A 83 -12.27 0.76 -9.32
C PRO A 83 -11.84 0.05 -10.61
N SER A 84 -11.80 0.80 -11.72
CA SER A 84 -11.18 0.31 -12.94
C SER A 84 -9.68 0.36 -12.72
N TYR A 85 -9.12 -0.74 -12.24
CA TYR A 85 -7.69 -0.90 -12.02
C TYR A 85 -6.96 -0.96 -13.36
N THR A 86 -6.32 0.14 -13.78
CA THR A 86 -5.47 0.13 -14.98
C THR A 86 -4.10 -0.44 -14.66
N THR A 87 -3.76 -1.57 -15.27
CA THR A 87 -2.44 -2.21 -15.21
C THR A 87 -1.35 -1.27 -15.75
N VAL A 88 -0.57 -0.64 -14.87
CA VAL A 88 0.68 0.04 -15.26
C VAL A 88 1.85 -0.92 -15.11
N LYS A 89 2.54 -1.19 -16.23
CA LYS A 89 3.76 -2.00 -16.29
C LYS A 89 4.88 -1.32 -15.47
N PRO A 90 5.49 -1.98 -14.47
CA PRO A 90 6.57 -1.38 -13.70
C PRO A 90 7.80 -1.08 -14.57
N PRO A 91 8.57 -0.01 -14.27
CA PRO A 91 9.86 0.26 -14.90
C PRO A 91 10.81 -0.92 -14.66
N ALA A 92 11.31 -1.51 -15.73
CA ALA A 92 11.95 -2.81 -15.71
C ALA A 92 13.42 -2.75 -15.26
N HIS A 93 13.74 -2.64 -13.96
CA HIS A 93 15.13 -2.72 -13.44
C HIS A 93 15.27 -3.55 -12.15
N HIS A 94 14.49 -4.63 -12.00
CA HIS A 94 14.75 -5.63 -10.95
C HIS A 94 14.32 -7.01 -11.45
N PRO A 95 15.24 -7.98 -11.57
CA PRO A 95 14.89 -9.33 -11.99
C PRO A 95 14.20 -10.04 -10.82
N PHE A 96 13.15 -10.79 -11.15
CA PHE A 96 12.38 -11.67 -10.27
C PHE A 96 11.38 -10.98 -9.32
N LEU A 97 10.17 -10.71 -9.86
CA LEU A 97 8.91 -11.29 -9.38
C LEU A 97 7.82 -11.00 -10.43
N LYS A 98 7.40 -12.02 -11.18
CA LYS A 98 6.30 -11.96 -12.16
C LYS A 98 4.92 -11.94 -11.46
N ARG A 99 4.61 -10.92 -10.66
CA ARG A 99 3.24 -10.68 -10.19
C ARG A 99 2.94 -9.18 -10.20
N PRO A 100 1.82 -8.73 -10.80
CA PRO A 100 1.49 -7.32 -10.88
C PRO A 100 1.27 -6.77 -9.46
N ILE A 101 2.11 -5.81 -9.05
CA ILE A 101 1.92 -5.03 -7.83
C ILE A 101 0.92 -3.93 -8.18
N LEU A 102 -0.22 -3.91 -7.48
CA LEU A 102 -1.23 -2.88 -7.61
C LEU A 102 -0.73 -1.63 -6.87
N ILE A 103 -0.39 -0.55 -7.59
CA ILE A 103 -0.03 0.74 -7.01
C ILE A 103 -1.26 1.65 -7.09
N LEU A 104 -1.79 2.10 -5.95
CA LEU A 104 -2.79 3.17 -5.90
C LEU A 104 -2.10 4.49 -6.24
N LYS A 105 -2.59 5.19 -7.26
CA LYS A 105 -2.26 6.60 -7.53
C LYS A 105 -3.20 7.49 -6.73
#